data_AF-A0A3C1BJW5-F1
#
_entry.id   AF-A0A3C1BJW5-F1
#
_cell.length_a   1.000
_cell.length_b   1.000
_cell.length_c   1.000
_cell.angle_alpha   90.00
_cell.angle_beta   90.00
_cell.angle_gamma   90.00
#
_symmetry.space_group_name_H-M   'P 1'
#
loop_
_entity.id
_entity.type
_entity.pdbx_description
1 polymer ?
#
loop_
_entity_poly.entity_id
_entity_poly.type
_entity_poly.pdbx_seq_one_letter_code
_entity_poly.pdbx_strand_id
1 'polypeptide(L)'
;MDINRDGWKDIYISNDFLSSDILYINNHDGTFTNRSKEYFKHTSFNGMGQDVIDINNDGLADVFELDMNPEDNYRKKMMLGANSSQNVQNLQRYGYQLQYVRNTLQLNQGPRVLQNDSIGSPAFSEIAFMSGVAQTDWSWTPLVADFDNDGLRDIVITNGFPKDITDHDFVAFRNKAMFLSNKKLLLQQIPEVKISNYFFSQQWANVFL
;
A
#
# COMPACT_ATOMS: atom_id res chain seq x y z
N MET A 1 6.25 14.35 6.68
CA MET A 1 6.28 14.96 5.32
C MET A 1 5.60 16.33 5.36
N ASP A 2 5.60 17.14 4.31
CA ASP A 2 4.72 18.33 4.21
C ASP A 2 3.94 18.16 2.90
N ILE A 3 2.76 17.52 2.98
CA ILE A 3 2.05 17.03 1.79
C ILE A 3 1.17 18.09 1.15
N ASN A 4 0.76 19.08 1.95
CA ASN A 4 -0.07 20.20 1.51
C ASN A 4 0.75 21.48 1.21
N ARG A 5 2.06 21.46 1.47
CA ARG A 5 3.03 22.55 1.25
C ARG A 5 2.71 23.82 2.02
N ASP A 6 2.20 23.68 3.24
CA ASP A 6 1.91 24.81 4.12
C ASP A 6 3.10 25.22 5.01
N GLY A 7 4.23 24.51 4.90
CA GLY A 7 5.45 24.77 5.66
C GLY A 7 5.54 23.98 6.97
N TRP A 8 4.51 23.20 7.32
CA TRP A 8 4.47 22.38 8.53
C TRP A 8 4.50 20.89 8.20
N LYS A 9 5.06 20.11 9.14
CA LYS A 9 5.16 18.67 8.94
C LYS A 9 3.85 17.98 9.32
N ASP A 10 3.35 17.19 8.38
CA ASP A 10 2.26 16.22 8.47
C ASP A 10 2.78 14.81 8.78
N ILE A 11 1.84 13.94 9.19
CA ILE A 11 2.10 12.55 9.56
C ILE A 11 1.21 11.63 8.71
N TYR A 12 1.82 10.67 8.02
CA TYR A 12 1.13 9.55 7.37
C TYR A 12 1.38 8.28 8.16
N ILE A 13 0.32 7.51 8.40
CA ILE A 13 0.36 6.26 9.15
C ILE A 13 -0.31 5.19 8.32
N SER A 14 0.50 4.23 7.87
CA SER A 14 0.06 2.99 7.25
C SER A 14 -0.51 2.05 8.32
N ASN A 15 -1.65 1.43 8.01
CA ASN A 15 -2.33 0.49 8.88
C ASN A 15 -2.51 -0.86 8.20
N ASP A 16 -2.53 -1.90 9.03
CA ASP A 16 -2.83 -3.26 8.62
C ASP A 16 -4.28 -3.60 9.01
N PHE A 17 -5.07 -4.09 8.04
CA PHE A 17 -6.46 -4.55 8.17
C PHE A 17 -7.57 -3.47 8.24
N LEU A 18 -8.27 -3.39 9.37
CA LEU A 18 -9.63 -2.82 9.44
C LEU A 18 -9.64 -1.29 9.37
N SER A 19 -8.64 -0.65 9.99
CA SER A 19 -8.47 0.79 9.94
C SER A 19 -7.72 1.16 8.67
N SER A 20 -8.30 2.03 7.85
CA SER A 20 -7.59 2.64 6.73
C SER A 20 -6.44 3.52 7.22
N ASP A 21 -5.54 3.84 6.31
CA ASP A 21 -4.43 4.73 6.62
C ASP A 21 -4.91 6.11 7.04
N ILE A 22 -4.08 6.72 7.88
CA ILE A 22 -4.37 8.00 8.51
C ILE A 22 -3.39 9.02 7.98
N LEU A 23 -3.93 10.15 7.52
CA LEU A 23 -3.16 11.32 7.14
C LEU A 23 -3.50 12.45 8.09
N TYR A 24 -2.65 12.67 9.08
CA TYR A 24 -2.76 13.75 10.04
C TYR A 24 -2.13 15.01 9.46
N ILE A 25 -2.98 15.97 9.10
CA ILE A 25 -2.56 17.31 8.69
C ILE A 25 -2.37 18.18 9.91
N ASN A 26 -1.26 18.91 9.95
CA ASN A 26 -0.91 19.79 11.06
C ASN A 26 -1.82 21.04 11.07
N ASN A 27 -2.42 21.35 12.21
CA ASN A 27 -3.31 22.52 12.36
C ASN A 27 -2.56 23.81 12.78
N HIS A 28 -1.23 23.74 12.91
CA HIS A 28 -0.33 24.85 13.31
C HIS A 28 -0.50 25.35 14.74
N ASP A 29 -1.18 24.58 15.58
CA ASP A 29 -1.45 24.88 16.99
C ASP A 29 -1.05 23.72 17.93
N GLY A 30 -0.27 22.77 17.42
CA GLY A 30 0.12 21.55 18.14
C GLY A 30 -0.90 20.42 18.06
N THR A 31 -2.00 20.61 17.34
CA THR A 31 -3.00 19.55 17.07
C THR A 31 -2.95 19.07 15.61
N PHE A 32 -3.61 17.94 15.35
CA PHE A 32 -3.66 17.31 14.02
C PHE A 32 -5.08 16.87 13.66
N THR A 33 -5.40 16.94 12.37
CA THR A 33 -6.69 16.49 11.83
C THR A 33 -6.48 15.35 10.84
N ASN A 34 -7.18 14.22 11.01
CA ASN A 34 -7.16 13.15 10.00
C ASN A 34 -7.94 13.59 8.75
N ARG A 35 -7.25 13.74 7.62
CA ARG A 35 -7.80 14.14 6.32
C ARG A 35 -7.55 13.11 5.22
N SER A 36 -7.25 11.85 5.56
CA SER A 36 -6.95 10.78 4.58
C SER A 36 -8.00 10.68 3.47
N LYS A 37 -9.29 10.64 3.81
CA LYS A 37 -10.41 10.54 2.84
C LYS A 37 -10.56 11.73 1.90
N GLU A 38 -10.03 12.89 2.26
CA GLU A 38 -10.06 14.06 1.40
C GLU A 38 -8.96 14.00 0.32
N TYR A 39 -7.83 13.39 0.67
CA TYR A 39 -6.64 13.30 -0.18
C TYR A 39 -6.72 12.04 -1.05
N PHE A 40 -7.03 10.89 -0.47
CA PHE A 40 -6.96 9.58 -1.11
C PHE A 40 -8.35 8.96 -1.32
N LYS A 41 -8.60 8.41 -2.51
CA LYS A 41 -9.85 7.73 -2.85
C LYS A 41 -9.96 6.35 -2.19
N HIS A 42 -8.83 5.68 -2.05
CA HIS A 42 -8.64 4.39 -1.39
C HIS A 42 -7.18 4.22 -1.01
N THR A 43 -6.91 3.25 -0.14
CA THR A 43 -5.56 2.92 0.33
C THR A 43 -5.26 1.43 0.18
N SER A 44 -4.05 1.01 0.53
CA SER A 44 -3.73 -0.40 0.73
C SER A 44 -4.56 -0.98 1.89
N PHE A 45 -4.77 -2.29 1.90
CA PHE A 45 -5.53 -2.98 2.95
C PHE A 45 -4.60 -3.58 4.00
N ASN A 46 -3.42 -4.03 3.59
CA ASN A 46 -2.37 -4.51 4.49
C ASN A 46 -1.18 -3.57 4.34
N GLY A 47 -1.31 -2.32 4.80
CA GLY A 47 -0.23 -1.33 4.70
C GLY A 47 0.97 -1.78 5.53
N MET A 48 2.09 -2.08 4.85
CA MET A 48 3.29 -2.60 5.50
C MET A 48 4.39 -1.54 5.62
N GLY A 49 4.98 -1.18 4.49
CA GLY A 49 6.03 -0.18 4.41
C GLY A 49 5.69 0.86 3.37
N GLN A 50 6.16 2.08 3.59
CA GLN A 50 5.88 3.22 2.74
C GLN A 50 7.10 4.11 2.57
N ASP A 51 7.15 4.80 1.45
CA ASP A 51 8.09 5.89 1.18
C ASP A 51 7.32 7.10 0.65
N VAL A 52 7.79 8.30 1.01
CA VAL A 52 7.15 9.57 0.60
C VAL A 52 8.19 10.41 -0.11
N ILE A 53 8.03 10.50 -1.42
CA ILE A 53 9.03 11.08 -2.31
C ILE A 53 8.35 11.66 -3.54
N ASP A 54 8.98 12.66 -4.13
CA ASP A 54 8.62 13.15 -5.47
C ASP A 54 9.13 12.14 -6.51
N ILE A 55 8.23 11.28 -7.01
CA ILE A 55 8.59 10.14 -7.86
C ILE A 55 8.76 10.55 -9.33
N ASN A 56 8.22 11.69 -9.71
CA ASN A 56 8.15 12.15 -11.10
C ASN A 56 8.91 13.47 -11.34
N ASN A 57 9.59 13.99 -10.31
CA ASN A 57 10.33 15.25 -10.29
C ASN A 57 9.49 16.50 -10.57
N ASP A 58 8.20 16.53 -10.21
CA ASP A 58 7.33 17.71 -10.32
C ASP A 58 7.36 18.63 -9.07
N GLY A 59 8.15 18.22 -8.07
CA GLY A 59 8.33 18.87 -6.79
C GLY A 59 7.31 18.47 -5.73
N LEU A 60 6.24 17.76 -6.08
CA LEU A 60 5.19 17.38 -5.16
C LEU A 60 5.53 16.03 -4.51
N ALA A 61 5.21 15.90 -3.22
CA ALA A 61 5.43 14.63 -2.53
C ALA A 61 4.33 13.63 -2.90
N ASP A 62 4.73 12.46 -3.39
CA ASP A 62 3.89 11.30 -3.63
C ASP A 62 4.01 10.30 -2.48
N VAL A 63 3.03 9.39 -2.36
CA VAL A 63 3.05 8.33 -1.35
C VAL A 63 3.06 6.99 -2.05
N PHE A 64 4.12 6.21 -1.85
CA PHE A 64 4.20 4.82 -2.27
C PHE A 64 4.09 3.90 -1.06
N GLU A 65 3.11 3.00 -1.06
CA GLU A 65 2.80 2.11 0.03
C GLU A 65 2.68 0.67 -0.46
N LEU A 66 3.26 -0.25 0.31
CA LEU A 66 3.32 -1.66 0.01
C LEU A 66 2.20 -2.44 0.70
N ASP A 67 1.77 -3.49 0.01
CA ASP A 67 0.80 -4.49 0.45
C ASP A 67 1.31 -5.89 0.06
N MET A 68 0.46 -6.91 0.14
CA MET A 68 0.79 -8.33 0.00
C MET A 68 0.27 -8.96 -1.29
N ASN A 69 -0.13 -8.17 -2.29
CA ASN A 69 -0.76 -8.71 -3.50
C ASN A 69 0.27 -9.39 -4.42
N PRO A 70 0.18 -10.71 -4.68
CA PRO A 70 1.12 -11.38 -5.57
C PRO A 70 0.95 -10.95 -7.02
N GLU A 71 1.95 -11.23 -7.86
CA GLU A 71 1.86 -11.03 -9.31
C GLU A 71 1.13 -12.20 -9.99
N ASP A 72 1.48 -13.43 -9.61
CA ASP A 72 0.98 -14.63 -10.28
C ASP A 72 -0.38 -15.11 -9.72
N ASN A 73 -1.16 -15.74 -10.60
CA ASN A 73 -2.50 -16.21 -10.27
C ASN A 73 -2.53 -17.42 -9.34
N TYR A 74 -1.46 -18.21 -9.28
CA TYR A 74 -1.41 -19.39 -8.43
C TYR A 74 -1.29 -18.95 -6.97
N ARG A 75 -0.34 -18.07 -6.67
CA ARG A 75 -0.13 -17.45 -5.36
C ARG A 75 -1.36 -16.66 -4.89
N LYS A 76 -1.97 -15.87 -5.78
CA LYS A 76 -3.24 -15.17 -5.47
C LYS A 76 -4.31 -16.12 -4.94
N LYS A 77 -4.48 -17.30 -5.56
CA LYS A 77 -5.50 -18.28 -5.14
C LYS A 77 -5.16 -19.00 -3.84
N MET A 78 -3.88 -19.05 -3.47
CA MET A 78 -3.41 -19.68 -2.24
C MET A 78 -3.46 -18.75 -1.03
N MET A 79 -3.39 -17.43 -1.25
CA MET A 79 -3.28 -16.44 -0.17
C MET A 79 -4.53 -15.56 -0.03
N LEU A 80 -5.07 -15.06 -1.14
CA LEU A 80 -6.03 -13.96 -1.08
C LEU A 80 -7.42 -14.44 -0.68
N GLY A 81 -8.02 -13.72 0.27
CA GLY A 81 -9.43 -13.90 0.62
C GLY A 81 -10.37 -13.57 -0.54
N ALA A 82 -11.61 -14.04 -0.44
CA ALA A 82 -12.63 -13.73 -1.44
C ALA A 82 -12.99 -12.23 -1.44
N ASN A 83 -13.04 -11.64 -2.63
CA ASN A 83 -13.61 -10.31 -2.82
C ASN A 83 -15.12 -10.33 -2.52
N SER A 84 -15.60 -9.38 -1.71
CA SER A 84 -17.00 -9.30 -1.30
C SER A 84 -17.59 -7.94 -1.67
N SER A 85 -18.48 -7.93 -2.67
CA SER A 85 -19.25 -6.73 -3.03
C SER A 85 -20.10 -6.23 -1.87
N GLN A 86 -20.58 -7.14 -1.01
CA GLN A 86 -21.32 -6.77 0.19
C GLN A 86 -20.44 -6.00 1.18
N ASN A 87 -19.18 -6.39 1.34
CA ASN A 87 -18.25 -5.67 2.21
C ASN A 87 -18.00 -4.26 1.69
N VAL A 88 -17.79 -4.10 0.37
CA VAL A 88 -17.62 -2.76 -0.25
C VAL A 88 -18.85 -1.88 -0.02
N GLN A 89 -20.05 -2.41 -0.25
CA GLN A 89 -21.29 -1.68 0.00
C GLN A 89 -21.46 -1.30 1.48
N ASN A 90 -21.08 -2.19 2.40
CA ASN A 90 -21.14 -1.91 3.83
C ASN A 90 -20.13 -0.81 4.22
N LEU A 91 -18.88 -0.88 3.74
CA LEU A 91 -17.87 0.15 3.99
C LEU A 91 -18.37 1.52 3.54
N GLN A 92 -18.92 1.62 2.32
CA GLN A 92 -19.51 2.86 1.80
C GLN A 92 -20.69 3.33 2.65
N ARG A 93 -21.61 2.42 3.02
CA ARG A 93 -22.79 2.73 3.84
C ARG A 93 -22.44 3.29 5.21
N TYR A 94 -21.38 2.78 5.83
CA TYR A 94 -20.92 3.22 7.15
C TYR A 94 -19.82 4.29 7.08
N GLY A 95 -19.53 4.80 5.87
CA GLY A 95 -18.57 5.87 5.66
C GLY A 95 -17.11 5.48 5.92
N TYR A 96 -16.74 4.21 5.84
CA TYR A 96 -15.34 3.77 5.85
C TYR A 96 -14.65 4.08 4.52
N GLN A 97 -13.34 4.33 4.56
CA GLN A 97 -12.54 4.51 3.36
C GLN A 97 -12.35 3.16 2.67
N LEU A 98 -12.32 3.16 1.34
CA LEU A 98 -12.07 1.94 0.58
C LEU A 98 -10.59 1.54 0.72
N GLN A 99 -10.37 0.24 0.78
CA GLN A 99 -9.05 -0.36 0.92
C GLN A 99 -8.97 -1.56 -0.03
N TYR A 100 -7.79 -1.79 -0.61
CA TYR A 100 -7.57 -2.91 -1.53
C TYR A 100 -6.26 -3.60 -1.23
N VAL A 101 -6.24 -4.93 -1.31
CA VAL A 101 -5.02 -5.75 -1.17
C VAL A 101 -4.16 -5.56 -2.41
N ARG A 102 -3.34 -4.50 -2.41
CA ARG A 102 -2.34 -4.13 -3.44
C ARG A 102 -1.54 -2.92 -2.99
N ASN A 103 -0.33 -2.77 -3.53
CA ASN A 103 0.43 -1.55 -3.35
C ASN A 103 -0.36 -0.36 -3.89
N THR A 104 -0.20 0.81 -3.26
CA THR A 104 -0.73 2.06 -3.80
C THR A 104 0.40 3.03 -4.09
N LEU A 105 0.29 3.73 -5.23
CA LEU A 105 1.13 4.85 -5.58
C LEU A 105 0.21 6.06 -5.74
N GLN A 106 0.10 6.85 -4.68
CA GLN A 106 -0.70 8.07 -4.64
C GLN A 106 0.13 9.20 -5.23
N LEU A 107 -0.08 9.47 -6.51
CA LEU A 107 0.56 10.56 -7.22
C LEU A 107 -0.14 11.88 -6.92
N ASN A 108 0.59 12.85 -6.41
CA ASN A 108 0.11 14.19 -6.12
C ASN A 108 -0.14 14.93 -7.44
N GLN A 109 -1.32 15.52 -7.59
CA GLN A 109 -1.72 16.29 -8.78
C GLN A 109 -1.69 17.79 -8.53
N GLY A 110 -1.19 18.20 -7.37
CA GLY A 110 -1.19 19.58 -6.92
C GLY A 110 -2.52 20.03 -6.32
N PRO A 111 -2.62 21.31 -5.94
CA PRO A 111 -3.78 21.88 -5.27
C PRO A 111 -5.04 21.80 -6.13
N ARG A 112 -6.17 21.47 -5.50
CA ARG A 112 -7.49 21.60 -6.14
C ARG A 112 -7.83 23.08 -6.30
N VAL A 113 -8.28 23.47 -7.49
CA VAL A 113 -8.92 24.77 -7.71
C VAL A 113 -10.40 24.65 -7.35
N LEU A 114 -10.83 25.42 -6.36
CA LEU A 114 -12.21 25.49 -5.89
C LEU A 114 -12.94 26.68 -6.53
N GLN A 115 -14.18 26.93 -6.12
CA GLN A 115 -14.94 28.08 -6.59
C GLN A 115 -14.22 29.40 -6.24
N ASN A 116 -14.40 30.42 -7.08
CA ASN A 116 -13.77 31.74 -6.94
C ASN A 116 -12.24 31.70 -6.90
N ASP A 117 -11.62 30.78 -7.64
CA ASP A 117 -10.16 30.63 -7.74
C ASP A 117 -9.45 30.40 -6.40
N SER A 118 -10.19 29.88 -5.41
CA SER A 118 -9.61 29.51 -4.12
C SER A 118 -8.85 28.19 -4.23
N ILE A 119 -7.73 28.09 -3.52
CA ILE A 119 -6.87 26.91 -3.50
C ILE A 119 -7.28 26.01 -2.34
N GLY A 120 -7.66 24.78 -2.67
CA GLY A 120 -7.95 23.71 -1.72
C GLY A 120 -6.78 22.76 -1.51
N SER A 121 -7.02 21.73 -0.70
CA SER A 121 -6.05 20.66 -0.49
C SER A 121 -5.69 19.92 -1.78
N PRO A 122 -4.49 19.35 -1.88
CA PRO A 122 -4.06 18.64 -3.07
C PRO A 122 -4.99 17.47 -3.46
N ALA A 123 -5.05 17.18 -4.75
CA ALA A 123 -5.69 15.98 -5.26
C ALA A 123 -4.65 14.88 -5.49
N PHE A 124 -5.02 13.63 -5.20
CA PHE A 124 -4.18 12.47 -5.50
C PHE A 124 -4.84 11.53 -6.51
N SER A 125 -4.00 10.93 -7.34
CA SER A 125 -4.33 9.86 -8.27
C SER A 125 -3.61 8.59 -7.84
N GLU A 126 -4.36 7.53 -7.56
CA GLU A 126 -3.74 6.23 -7.31
C GLU A 126 -3.43 5.55 -8.65
N ILE A 127 -2.14 5.28 -8.91
CA ILE A 127 -1.66 4.86 -10.23
C ILE A 127 -0.89 3.53 -10.25
N ALA A 128 -0.84 2.77 -9.15
CA ALA A 128 0.04 1.60 -9.01
C ALA A 128 -0.15 0.54 -10.11
N PHE A 129 -1.38 0.33 -10.60
CA PHE A 129 -1.61 -0.58 -11.72
C PHE A 129 -1.11 -0.04 -13.04
N MET A 130 -1.27 1.27 -13.28
CA MET A 130 -0.82 1.91 -14.51
C MET A 130 0.70 2.05 -14.54
N SER A 131 1.33 2.15 -13.36
CA SER A 131 2.77 2.25 -13.21
C SER A 131 3.49 0.90 -13.18
N GLY A 132 2.77 -0.21 -13.02
CA GLY A 132 3.33 -1.57 -13.01
C GLY A 132 3.79 -2.07 -11.63
N VAL A 133 3.62 -1.30 -10.56
CA VAL A 133 4.16 -1.64 -9.22
C VAL A 133 3.09 -2.09 -8.23
N ALA A 134 1.88 -2.40 -8.68
CA ALA A 134 0.76 -2.78 -7.81
C ALA A 134 0.89 -4.14 -7.12
N GLN A 135 1.77 -5.02 -7.62
CA GLN A 135 1.77 -6.45 -7.28
C GLN A 135 3.20 -6.94 -7.05
N THR A 136 3.56 -7.11 -5.78
CA THR A 136 4.91 -7.51 -5.38
C THR A 136 4.90 -8.59 -4.30
N ASP A 137 3.78 -9.29 -4.10
CA ASP A 137 3.60 -10.34 -3.06
C ASP A 137 3.90 -9.75 -1.66
N TRP A 138 4.26 -10.59 -0.68
CA TRP A 138 4.46 -10.19 0.71
C TRP A 138 5.61 -9.19 0.91
N SER A 139 5.27 -7.91 0.82
CA SER A 139 6.20 -6.80 0.74
C SER A 139 6.35 -6.06 2.07
N TRP A 140 7.56 -5.61 2.39
CA TRP A 140 7.87 -5.04 3.71
C TRP A 140 8.43 -3.62 3.68
N THR A 141 9.35 -3.33 2.77
CA THR A 141 10.05 -2.04 2.77
C THR A 141 10.30 -1.59 1.34
N PRO A 142 9.74 -0.43 0.94
CA PRO A 142 10.13 0.22 -0.29
C PRO A 142 11.35 1.10 -0.03
N LEU A 143 12.21 1.25 -1.04
CA LEU A 143 13.21 2.29 -1.10
C LEU A 143 13.15 2.91 -2.49
N VAL A 144 12.83 4.19 -2.55
CA VAL A 144 12.71 4.92 -3.82
C VAL A 144 13.90 5.87 -3.94
N ALA A 145 14.71 5.66 -4.97
CA ALA A 145 15.91 6.46 -5.22
C ALA A 145 16.34 6.36 -6.68
N ASP A 146 17.17 7.28 -7.12
CA ASP A 146 17.84 7.18 -8.42
C ASP A 146 19.04 6.25 -8.28
N PHE A 147 18.91 5.00 -8.70
CA PHE A 147 19.96 3.99 -8.49
C PHE A 147 20.98 3.96 -9.63
N ASP A 148 20.60 4.37 -10.84
CA ASP A 148 21.49 4.39 -12.01
C ASP A 148 22.00 5.79 -12.40
N ASN A 149 21.54 6.84 -11.71
CA ASN A 149 21.87 8.25 -11.90
C ASN A 149 21.36 8.84 -13.22
N ASP A 150 20.22 8.35 -13.73
CA ASP A 150 19.57 8.90 -14.94
C ASP A 150 18.63 10.08 -14.65
N GLY A 151 18.42 10.40 -13.37
CA GLY A 151 17.56 11.48 -12.89
C GLY A 151 16.13 11.03 -12.58
N LEU A 152 15.75 9.80 -12.90
CA LEU A 152 14.49 9.17 -12.52
C LEU A 152 14.67 8.44 -11.17
N ARG A 153 13.57 8.03 -10.55
CA ARG A 153 13.55 7.35 -9.26
C ARG A 153 13.12 5.91 -9.48
N ASP A 154 14.03 4.95 -9.31
CA ASP A 154 13.70 3.53 -9.28
C ASP A 154 13.18 3.10 -7.91
N ILE A 155 12.61 1.90 -7.85
CA ILE A 155 12.04 1.33 -6.63
C ILE A 155 12.66 -0.02 -6.33
N VAL A 156 13.19 -0.17 -5.12
CA VAL A 156 13.56 -1.47 -4.55
C VAL A 156 12.53 -1.88 -3.50
N ILE A 157 12.11 -3.14 -3.54
CA ILE A 157 11.16 -3.70 -2.57
C ILE A 157 11.73 -4.98 -1.98
N THR A 158 11.82 -5.03 -0.65
CA THR A 158 12.18 -6.24 0.08
C THR A 158 10.95 -7.05 0.46
N ASN A 159 11.02 -8.35 0.19
CA ASN A 159 9.93 -9.28 0.36
C ASN A 159 10.27 -10.45 1.27
N GLY A 160 9.22 -11.11 1.75
CA GLY A 160 9.31 -12.46 2.25
C GLY A 160 8.54 -12.70 3.54
N PHE A 161 7.92 -13.86 3.63
CA PHE A 161 7.33 -14.36 4.85
C PHE A 161 7.73 -15.83 5.00
N PRO A 162 8.74 -16.16 5.85
CA PRO A 162 9.44 -17.45 5.78
C PRO A 162 8.55 -18.68 5.88
N LYS A 163 7.43 -18.56 6.59
CA LYS A 163 6.46 -19.62 6.83
C LYS A 163 5.08 -19.11 6.49
N ASP A 164 4.53 -19.57 5.38
CA ASP A 164 3.25 -19.07 4.89
C ASP A 164 2.07 -19.65 5.69
N ILE A 165 1.64 -18.89 6.69
CA ILE A 165 0.47 -19.23 7.52
C ILE A 165 -0.86 -18.89 6.85
N THR A 166 -0.83 -18.13 5.74
CA THR A 166 -2.00 -17.68 4.99
C THR A 166 -2.37 -18.65 3.87
N ASP A 167 -1.46 -19.57 3.52
CA ASP A 167 -1.69 -20.65 2.57
C ASP A 167 -2.99 -21.41 2.87
N HIS A 168 -3.91 -21.40 1.91
CA HIS A 168 -5.24 -21.99 2.07
C HIS A 168 -5.22 -23.51 2.30
N ASP A 169 -4.26 -24.24 1.71
CA ASP A 169 -4.13 -25.68 1.92
C ASP A 169 -3.65 -25.96 3.35
N PHE A 170 -2.69 -25.18 3.84
CA PHE A 170 -2.25 -25.22 5.24
C PHE A 170 -3.37 -24.83 6.20
N VAL A 171 -4.15 -23.79 5.91
CA VAL A 171 -5.30 -23.37 6.72
C VAL A 171 -6.33 -24.50 6.79
N ALA A 172 -6.64 -25.14 5.65
CA ALA A 172 -7.57 -26.27 5.59
C ALA A 172 -7.04 -27.50 6.36
N PHE A 173 -5.74 -27.80 6.24
CA PHE A 173 -5.08 -28.85 7.01
C PHE A 173 -5.13 -28.56 8.51
N ARG A 174 -4.72 -27.35 8.92
CA ARG A 174 -4.69 -26.90 10.31
C ARG A 174 -6.06 -27.02 10.95
N ASN A 175 -7.12 -26.57 10.29
CA ASN A 175 -8.48 -26.63 10.82
C ASN A 175 -8.96 -28.06 11.13
N LYS A 176 -8.44 -29.07 10.40
CA LYS A 176 -8.72 -30.50 10.67
C LYS A 176 -7.77 -31.09 11.71
N ALA A 177 -6.48 -30.75 11.63
CA ALA A 177 -5.43 -31.40 12.40
C ALA A 177 -5.18 -30.78 13.79
N MET A 178 -5.62 -29.54 14.05
CA MET A 178 -5.31 -28.82 15.30
C MET A 178 -5.73 -29.57 16.56
N PHE A 179 -6.82 -30.34 16.51
CA PHE A 179 -7.34 -31.09 17.65
C PHE A 179 -6.73 -32.49 17.79
N LEU A 180 -6.01 -32.98 16.78
CA LEU A 180 -5.50 -34.35 16.70
C LEU A 180 -3.97 -34.42 16.69
N SER A 181 -3.30 -33.29 16.50
CA SER A 181 -1.87 -33.19 16.25
C SER A 181 -1.16 -32.38 17.34
N ASN A 182 0.12 -32.67 17.56
CA ASN A 182 0.95 -31.85 18.42
C ASN A 182 1.47 -30.60 17.67
N LYS A 183 1.79 -29.54 18.43
CA LYS A 183 2.25 -28.26 17.87
C LYS A 183 3.45 -28.40 16.93
N LYS A 184 4.39 -29.32 17.22
CA LYS A 184 5.59 -29.53 16.42
C LYS A 184 5.25 -30.02 15.01
N LEU A 185 4.35 -31.00 14.90
CA LEU A 185 3.91 -31.52 13.61
C LEU A 185 3.16 -30.43 12.82
N LEU A 186 2.29 -29.64 13.47
CA LEU A 186 1.60 -28.52 12.80
C LEU A 186 2.59 -27.50 12.21
N LEU A 187 3.63 -27.12 12.97
CA LEU A 187 4.64 -26.16 12.50
C LEU A 187 5.46 -26.67 11.31
N GLN A 188 5.70 -27.98 11.24
CA GLN A 188 6.42 -28.61 10.12
C GLN A 188 5.61 -28.62 8.82
N GLN A 189 4.28 -28.54 8.91
CA GLN A 189 3.40 -28.52 7.73
C GLN A 189 3.20 -27.11 7.17
N ILE A 190 3.72 -26.06 7.83
CA ILE A 190 3.64 -24.70 7.27
C ILE A 190 4.58 -24.61 6.06
N PRO A 191 4.05 -24.30 4.86
CA PRO A 191 4.86 -24.22 3.66
C PRO A 191 5.90 -23.11 3.75
N GLU A 192 7.04 -23.34 3.11
CA GLU A 192 8.10 -22.35 2.93
C GLU A 192 8.00 -21.80 1.52
N VAL A 193 7.77 -20.49 1.41
CA VAL A 193 7.71 -19.79 0.12
C VAL A 193 8.88 -18.83 0.07
N LYS A 194 9.74 -18.99 -0.94
CA LYS A 194 10.83 -18.05 -1.22
C LYS A 194 10.31 -16.99 -2.18
N ILE A 195 9.99 -15.83 -1.63
CA ILE A 195 9.52 -14.68 -2.41
C ILE A 195 10.74 -13.86 -2.82
N SER A 196 10.83 -13.51 -4.10
CA SER A 196 11.88 -12.64 -4.62
C SER A 196 11.67 -11.20 -4.19
N ASN A 197 12.75 -10.46 -3.95
CA ASN A 197 12.71 -9.00 -3.91
C ASN A 197 12.45 -8.44 -5.31
N TYR A 198 11.91 -7.23 -5.40
CA TYR A 198 11.70 -6.54 -6.67
C TYR A 198 12.65 -5.34 -6.80
N PHE A 199 13.10 -5.11 -8.04
CA PHE A 199 13.73 -3.87 -8.49
C PHE A 199 12.94 -3.40 -9.70
N PHE A 200 12.46 -2.17 -9.67
CA PHE A 200 11.65 -1.55 -10.71
C PHE A 200 12.39 -0.34 -11.24
N SER A 201 12.84 -0.40 -12.50
CA SER A 201 13.50 0.73 -13.14
C SER A 201 12.47 1.66 -13.76
N GLN A 202 12.53 2.95 -13.43
CA GLN A 202 11.64 3.93 -14.02
C GLN A 202 12.07 4.21 -15.45
N GLN A 203 11.16 4.05 -16.41
CA GLN A 203 11.49 4.19 -17.84
C GLN A 203 11.16 5.59 -18.36
N TRP A 204 9.97 6.07 -18.03
CA TRP A 204 9.46 7.38 -18.44
C TRP A 204 8.20 7.72 -17.65
N ALA A 205 7.99 9.00 -17.37
CA ALA A 205 6.87 9.49 -16.57
C ALA A 205 6.70 8.67 -15.28
N ASN A 206 5.62 7.91 -15.13
CA ASN A 206 5.36 7.11 -13.93
C ASN A 206 5.35 5.60 -14.24
N VAL A 207 6.01 5.15 -15.30
CA VAL A 207 6.01 3.75 -15.74
C VAL A 207 7.30 3.05 -15.32
N PHE A 208 7.16 1.87 -14.72
CA PHE A 208 8.24 1.05 -14.21
C PHE A 208 8.27 -0.32 -14.88
N LEU A 209 9.48 -0.89 -15.04
CA LEU A 209 9.72 -2.24 -15.56
C LEU A 209 10.62 -3.05 -14.63
#